data_AF-A0AAD4GBL4-F1
#
_entry.id   AF-A0AAD4GBL4-F1
#
_cell.length_a   1.000
_cell.length_b   1.000
_cell.length_c   1.000
_cell.angle_alpha   90.00
_cell.angle_beta   90.00
_cell.angle_gamma   90.00
#
_symmetry.space_group_name_H-M   'P 1'
#
loop_
_entity.id
_entity.type
_entity.pdbx_description
1 polymer ?
#
loop_
_entity_poly.entity_id
_entity_poly.type
_entity_poly.pdbx_seq_one_letter_code
_entity_poly.pdbx_strand_id
1 'polypeptide(L)'
;MGRITGSYIPSFNLGVAWRLYNRLKEIPTPRFAESRMTLACIAFPLLPLSTSRTGTGRVYHVDTNVFGRVEIRIRQDLCRMKSLYLVHPWLEALLQHENTDSGAFVEDDEEIFGEDTDDEESDDINDSSSLPEPELPPPIPIVAGDRAMCTRRLVAHLRQPFGALLLTPTGRRATDYKRVAADSLIVVRFQDSVPLDDILDHVRVLD
;
A
#
# COMPACT_ATOMS: atom_id res chain seq x y z
N MET A 1 -15.66 1.33 38.48
CA MET A 1 -16.32 0.64 37.35
C MET A 1 -16.07 1.41 36.07
N GLY A 2 -14.98 1.11 35.35
CA GLY A 2 -14.70 1.71 34.04
C GLY A 2 -15.39 0.89 32.96
N ARG A 3 -16.31 1.51 32.21
CA ARG A 3 -16.93 0.90 31.04
C ARG A 3 -15.87 0.83 29.94
N ILE A 4 -15.44 -0.38 29.60
CA ILE A 4 -14.68 -0.65 28.38
C ILE A 4 -15.65 -0.40 27.23
N THR A 5 -15.62 0.81 26.66
CA THR A 5 -16.24 1.08 25.37
C THR A 5 -15.50 0.23 24.35
N GLY A 6 -16.11 -0.87 23.92
CA GLY A 6 -15.62 -1.63 22.78
C GLY A 6 -15.44 -0.67 21.62
N SER A 7 -14.17 -0.38 21.28
CA SER A 7 -13.82 0.44 20.14
C SER A 7 -14.41 -0.25 18.92
N TYR A 8 -15.47 0.34 18.38
CA TYR A 8 -16.08 -0.06 17.13
C TYR A 8 -14.96 0.00 16.09
N ILE A 9 -14.37 -1.14 15.75
CA ILE A 9 -13.49 -1.21 14.59
C ILE A 9 -14.44 -0.93 13.43
N PRO A 10 -14.32 0.20 12.72
CA PRO A 10 -15.22 0.50 11.61
C PRO A 10 -15.17 -0.69 10.67
N SER A 11 -16.32 -1.35 10.49
CA SER A 11 -16.45 -2.48 9.59
C SER A 11 -16.17 -1.97 8.18
N PHE A 12 -14.95 -2.19 7.70
CA PHE A 12 -14.56 -1.83 6.35
C PHE A 12 -15.52 -2.49 5.37
N ASN A 13 -16.09 -1.71 4.46
CA ASN A 13 -16.91 -2.25 3.39
C ASN A 13 -15.99 -2.96 2.39
N LEU A 14 -15.80 -4.28 2.57
CA LEU A 14 -14.98 -5.12 1.70
C LEU A 14 -15.42 -5.06 0.22
N GLY A 15 -16.70 -4.75 -0.04
CA GLY A 15 -17.21 -4.50 -1.37
C GLY A 15 -16.59 -3.27 -2.03
N VAL A 16 -16.50 -2.17 -1.29
CA VAL A 16 -15.86 -0.92 -1.74
C VAL A 16 -14.36 -1.10 -1.88
N ALA A 17 -13.71 -1.73 -0.89
CA ALA A 17 -12.28 -2.03 -0.94
C ALA A 17 -11.92 -2.85 -2.19
N TRP A 18 -12.77 -3.81 -2.58
CA TRP A 18 -12.56 -4.61 -3.79
C TRP A 18 -12.71 -3.79 -5.06
N ARG A 19 -13.68 -2.87 -5.12
CA ARG A 19 -13.81 -1.93 -6.25
C ARG A 19 -12.57 -1.05 -6.37
N LEU A 20 -12.06 -0.54 -5.24
CA LEU A 20 -10.83 0.24 -5.20
C LEU A 20 -9.63 -0.59 -5.66
N TYR A 21 -9.49 -1.82 -5.16
CA TYR A 21 -8.45 -2.74 -5.59
C TYR A 21 -8.47 -2.98 -7.10
N ASN A 22 -9.62 -3.36 -7.66
CA ASN A 22 -9.74 -3.60 -9.10
C ASN A 22 -9.45 -2.34 -9.90
N ARG A 23 -9.97 -1.19 -9.44
CA ARG A 23 -9.72 0.08 -10.11
C ARG A 23 -8.24 0.42 -10.14
N LEU A 24 -7.53 0.17 -9.05
CA LEU A 24 -6.09 0.40 -8.96
C LEU A 24 -5.27 -0.61 -9.76
N LYS A 25 -5.74 -1.87 -9.86
CA LYS A 25 -5.14 -2.93 -10.68
C LYS A 25 -5.27 -2.67 -12.18
N GLU A 26 -6.33 -2.00 -12.62
CA GLU A 26 -6.56 -1.63 -14.02
C GLU A 26 -5.67 -0.48 -14.52
N ILE A 27 -5.01 0.24 -13.61
CA ILE A 27 -4.23 1.42 -13.95
C ILE A 27 -2.82 1.00 -14.41
N PRO A 28 -2.29 1.57 -15.51
CA PRO A 28 -0.94 1.27 -15.95
C PRO A 28 0.09 1.62 -14.86
N THR A 29 1.14 0.81 -14.76
CA THR A 29 2.24 1.07 -13.84
C THR A 29 2.90 2.42 -14.14
N PRO A 30 3.39 3.13 -13.10
CA PRO A 30 4.14 4.35 -13.31
C PRO A 30 5.30 4.11 -14.27
N ARG A 31 5.39 4.91 -15.33
CA ARG A 31 6.41 4.76 -16.37
C ARG A 31 6.98 6.10 -16.77
N PHE A 32 8.26 6.07 -17.14
CA PHE A 32 8.94 7.24 -17.66
C PHE A 32 9.10 7.10 -19.18
N ALA A 33 8.54 8.03 -19.95
CA ALA A 33 8.62 8.06 -21.40
C ALA A 33 8.83 9.50 -21.87
N GLU A 34 9.70 9.72 -22.85
CA GLU A 34 9.93 11.06 -23.45
C GLU A 34 10.27 12.16 -22.42
N SER A 35 11.04 11.83 -21.37
CA SER A 35 11.33 12.76 -20.25
C SER A 35 10.11 13.19 -19.42
N ARG A 36 9.02 12.43 -19.50
CA ARG A 36 7.77 12.63 -18.76
C ARG A 36 7.46 11.40 -17.93
N MET A 37 6.87 11.62 -16.76
CA MET A 37 6.48 10.54 -15.85
C MET A 37 4.97 10.41 -15.88
N THR A 38 4.47 9.30 -16.43
CA THR A 38 3.07 8.90 -16.23
C THR A 38 2.97 8.29 -14.83
N LEU A 39 2.15 8.88 -13.98
CA LEU A 39 1.98 8.49 -12.58
C LEU A 39 0.55 8.04 -12.31
N ALA A 40 0.39 6.72 -12.15
CA ALA A 40 -0.75 6.13 -11.47
C ALA A 40 -0.78 6.59 -10.02
N CYS A 41 -1.89 7.17 -9.57
CA CYS A 41 -1.94 7.69 -8.22
C CYS A 41 -3.35 7.92 -7.70
N ILE A 42 -3.41 8.22 -6.41
CA ILE A 42 -4.58 8.78 -5.76
C ILE A 42 -4.29 10.26 -5.51
N ALA A 43 -4.99 11.14 -6.22
CA ALA A 43 -4.71 12.57 -6.29
C ALA A 43 -5.81 13.37 -5.59
N PHE A 44 -5.43 14.08 -4.53
CA PHE A 44 -6.32 14.84 -3.68
C PHE A 44 -6.13 16.33 -3.93
N PRO A 45 -7.16 17.04 -4.43
CA PRO A 45 -7.07 18.47 -4.59
C PRO A 45 -6.97 19.13 -3.21
N LEU A 46 -6.02 20.05 -3.07
CA LEU A 46 -5.86 20.82 -1.85
C LEU A 46 -6.65 22.11 -1.94
N LEU A 47 -7.49 22.34 -0.93
CA LEU A 47 -8.22 23.57 -0.69
C LEU A 47 -7.30 24.65 -0.10
N PRO A 48 -7.76 25.91 0.06
CA PRO A 48 -6.91 27.05 0.40
C PRO A 48 -6.07 26.76 1.64
N LEU A 49 -4.76 26.90 1.47
CA LEU A 49 -3.80 26.59 2.52
C LEU A 49 -3.82 27.69 3.58
N SER A 50 -4.03 27.31 4.83
CA SER A 50 -3.70 28.20 5.94
C SER A 50 -2.17 28.22 6.10
N THR A 51 -1.59 29.41 6.22
CA THR A 51 -0.13 29.58 6.26
C THR A 51 0.30 30.16 7.60
N SER A 52 1.35 29.57 8.17
CA SER A 52 2.05 30.11 9.32
C SER A 52 3.51 30.35 8.94
N ARG A 53 4.06 31.48 9.39
CA ARG A 53 5.46 31.84 9.16
C ARG A 53 6.28 31.38 10.36
N THR A 54 7.25 30.50 10.11
CA THR A 54 8.25 30.09 11.11
C THR A 54 9.60 30.71 10.75
N GLY A 55 10.49 30.87 11.73
CA GLY A 55 11.81 31.49 11.52
C GLY A 55 12.69 30.76 10.49
N THR A 56 12.40 29.48 10.20
CA THR A 56 13.17 28.61 9.29
C THR A 56 12.47 28.32 7.97
N GLY A 57 11.25 28.80 7.75
CA GLY A 57 10.48 28.49 6.55
C GLY A 57 8.98 28.77 6.68
N ARG A 58 8.21 28.34 5.67
CA ARG A 58 6.76 28.41 5.69
C ARG A 58 6.18 27.04 6.03
N VAL A 59 5.23 27.05 6.95
CA VAL A 59 4.47 25.87 7.33
C VAL A 59 3.06 26.08 6.82
N TYR A 60 2.63 25.18 5.95
CA TYR A 60 1.27 25.17 5.42
C TYR A 60 0.48 24.08 6.10
N HIS A 61 -0.68 24.44 6.64
CA HIS A 61 -1.63 23.48 7.17
C HIS A 61 -2.76 23.31 6.18
N VAL A 62 -2.96 22.05 5.78
CA VAL A 62 -3.99 21.65 4.83
C VAL A 62 -4.98 20.78 5.59
N ASP A 63 -6.22 21.22 5.68
CA ASP A 63 -7.29 20.38 6.20
C ASP A 63 -7.96 19.67 5.02
N THR A 64 -7.89 18.34 5.00
CA THR A 64 -8.62 17.51 4.04
C THR A 64 -9.60 16.61 4.77
N ASN A 65 -10.72 16.31 4.14
CA ASN A 65 -11.66 15.30 4.63
C ASN A 65 -11.03 13.90 4.71
N VAL A 66 -10.04 13.62 3.85
CA VAL A 66 -9.42 12.29 3.71
C VAL A 66 -8.25 12.04 4.68
N PHE A 67 -7.43 13.05 4.94
CA PHE A 67 -6.19 12.92 5.73
C PHE A 67 -6.25 13.68 7.06
N GLY A 68 -7.27 14.53 7.24
CA GLY A 68 -7.28 15.52 8.32
C GLY A 68 -6.28 16.63 8.07
N ARG A 69 -5.70 17.11 9.17
CA ARG A 69 -4.72 18.19 9.12
C ARG A 69 -3.35 17.66 8.72
N VAL A 70 -2.92 18.04 7.53
CA VAL A 70 -1.59 17.78 6.98
C VAL A 70 -0.72 19.01 7.16
N GLU A 71 0.48 18.82 7.72
CA GLU A 71 1.50 19.88 7.80
C GLU A 71 2.51 19.71 6.66
N ILE A 72 2.66 20.75 5.83
CA ILE A 72 3.62 20.78 4.72
C ILE A 72 4.66 21.86 5.02
N ARG A 73 5.90 21.42 5.20
CA ARG A 73 7.06 22.32 5.38
C ARG A 73 7.78 22.48 4.05
N ILE A 74 7.80 23.71 3.54
CA ILE A 74 8.36 24.01 2.24
C ILE A 74 8.94 25.43 2.20
N ARG A 75 10.00 25.62 1.41
CA ARG A 75 10.65 26.93 1.23
C ARG A 75 9.92 27.80 0.20
N GLN A 76 9.30 27.15 -0.78
CA GLN A 76 8.56 27.76 -1.89
C GLN A 76 7.25 28.37 -1.40
N ASP A 77 6.81 29.44 -2.07
CA ASP A 77 5.54 30.10 -1.77
C ASP A 77 4.37 29.40 -2.46
N LEU A 78 3.64 28.56 -1.71
CA LEU A 78 2.45 27.88 -2.21
C LEU A 78 1.25 28.82 -2.41
N CYS A 79 1.22 30.01 -1.79
CA CYS A 79 0.09 30.94 -1.90
C CYS A 79 -0.10 31.49 -3.32
N ARG A 80 0.93 31.41 -4.16
CA ARG A 80 0.88 31.86 -5.56
C ARG A 80 0.31 30.79 -6.49
N MET A 81 0.09 29.58 -6.00
CA MET A 81 -0.37 28.44 -6.79
C MET A 81 -1.90 28.33 -6.69
N LYS A 82 -2.56 28.30 -7.85
CA LYS A 82 -4.02 28.26 -7.91
C LYS A 82 -4.61 26.89 -7.63
N SER A 83 -3.83 25.84 -7.87
CA SER A 83 -4.29 24.45 -7.75
C SER A 83 -3.12 23.58 -7.33
N LEU A 84 -3.30 22.87 -6.23
CA LEU A 84 -2.31 21.95 -5.70
C LEU A 84 -2.97 20.60 -5.49
N TYR A 85 -2.20 19.55 -5.73
CA TYR A 85 -2.62 18.17 -5.55
C TYR A 85 -1.63 17.49 -4.64
N LEU A 86 -2.16 16.88 -3.58
CA LEU A 86 -1.42 15.92 -2.79
C LEU A 86 -1.64 14.55 -3.42
N VAL A 87 -0.55 13.89 -3.79
CA VAL A 87 -0.60 12.69 -4.62
C VAL A 87 0.05 11.54 -3.87
N HIS A 88 -0.69 10.44 -3.72
CA HIS A 88 -0.15 9.15 -3.29
C HIS A 88 0.21 8.32 -4.52
N PRO A 89 1.50 8.13 -4.83
CA PRO A 89 1.91 7.25 -5.92
C PRO A 89 1.37 5.84 -5.69
N TRP A 90 0.74 5.29 -6.71
CA TRP A 90 0.32 3.91 -6.69
C TRP A 90 1.39 3.02 -7.31
N LEU A 91 1.84 2.02 -6.57
CA LEU A 91 2.83 1.05 -7.02
C LEU A 91 2.18 -0.33 -7.00
N GLU A 92 2.24 -1.05 -8.11
CA GLU A 92 1.66 -2.40 -8.21
C GLU A 92 2.31 -3.38 -7.23
N ALA A 93 3.59 -3.16 -6.88
CA ALA A 93 4.29 -3.89 -5.82
C ALA A 93 3.56 -3.82 -4.45
N LEU A 94 2.69 -2.83 -4.23
CA LEU A 94 1.87 -2.73 -3.02
C LEU A 94 0.67 -3.68 -3.06
N LEU A 95 0.24 -4.11 -4.25
CA LEU A 95 -0.75 -5.18 -4.44
C LEU A 95 -0.10 -6.56 -4.44
N GLN A 96 1.08 -6.64 -5.02
CA GLN A 96 1.84 -7.86 -5.19
C GLN A 96 2.90 -7.94 -4.08
N HIS A 97 2.53 -8.43 -2.90
CA HIS A 97 3.57 -8.92 -2.01
C HIS A 97 3.85 -10.38 -2.35
N GLU A 98 5.14 -10.61 -2.60
CA GLU A 98 5.79 -11.89 -2.78
C GLU A 98 5.23 -12.93 -1.81
N ASN A 99 4.81 -14.07 -2.36
CA ASN A 99 4.89 -15.35 -1.63
C ASN A 99 6.37 -15.70 -1.40
N THR A 100 7.17 -14.80 -0.82
CA THR A 100 8.24 -15.23 0.07
C THR A 100 7.45 -15.71 1.28
N ASP A 101 7.06 -16.97 1.42
CA ASP A 101 7.99 -18.09 1.57
C ASP A 101 9.39 -17.66 2.06
N SER A 102 9.41 -16.74 3.03
CA SER A 102 10.27 -16.92 4.19
C SER A 102 9.68 -18.14 4.90
N GLY A 103 10.02 -19.36 4.53
CA GLY A 103 11.40 -19.80 4.35
C GLY A 103 12.02 -19.77 5.73
N ALA A 104 11.89 -20.90 6.43
CA ALA A 104 12.69 -21.31 7.57
C ALA A 104 13.06 -20.19 8.56
N PHE A 105 12.27 -20.06 9.63
CA PHE A 105 12.94 -20.00 10.93
C PHE A 105 13.72 -21.31 11.03
N VAL A 106 15.01 -21.27 10.64
CA VAL A 106 15.97 -22.19 11.23
C VAL A 106 15.92 -21.81 12.70
N GLU A 107 15.28 -22.66 13.49
CA GLU A 107 15.54 -22.73 14.93
C GLU A 107 17.01 -23.12 15.04
N ASP A 108 17.87 -22.10 14.95
CA ASP A 108 19.27 -22.18 15.29
C ASP A 108 19.32 -22.09 16.81
N ASP A 109 19.06 -23.22 17.44
CA ASP A 109 19.40 -23.54 18.83
C ASP A 109 19.02 -25.01 19.04
N GLU A 110 19.97 -25.90 18.82
CA GLU A 110 20.37 -27.00 19.73
C GLU A 110 21.56 -27.71 19.08
N GLU A 111 22.77 -27.38 19.53
CA GLU A 111 23.94 -28.21 19.33
C GLU A 111 23.71 -29.56 20.02
N ILE A 112 23.16 -30.52 19.27
CA ILE A 112 23.12 -31.92 19.68
C ILE A 112 24.53 -32.49 19.51
N PHE A 113 25.15 -32.75 20.66
CA PHE A 113 26.41 -33.48 20.78
C PHE A 113 26.33 -34.80 20.00
N GLY A 114 27.37 -35.05 19.21
CA GLY A 114 27.54 -36.26 18.42
C GLY A 114 27.48 -37.53 19.28
N GLU A 115 26.69 -38.48 18.82
CA GLU A 115 26.73 -39.86 19.26
C GLU A 115 27.04 -40.71 18.03
N ASP A 116 28.30 -41.16 17.97
CA ASP A 116 28.79 -42.12 16.99
C ASP A 116 28.07 -43.44 17.23
N THR A 117 27.18 -43.81 16.31
CA THR A 117 26.62 -45.17 16.25
C THR A 117 27.06 -45.79 14.93
N ASP A 118 28.17 -46.52 15.00
CA ASP A 118 28.55 -47.52 14.01
C ASP A 118 27.58 -48.69 14.13
N ASP A 119 26.74 -48.96 13.14
CA ASP A 119 26.05 -50.25 13.04
C ASP A 119 25.69 -50.58 11.58
N GLU A 120 26.53 -51.48 11.04
CA GLU A 120 26.24 -52.69 10.27
C GLU A 120 25.35 -52.63 9.01
N GLU A 121 26.04 -52.97 7.93
CA GLU A 121 25.61 -53.36 6.59
C GLU A 121 24.58 -54.51 6.62
N SER A 122 23.45 -54.34 5.92
CA SER A 122 22.66 -55.48 5.43
C SER A 122 22.01 -55.15 4.09
N ASP A 123 22.51 -55.81 3.04
CA ASP A 123 21.79 -56.06 1.79
C ASP A 123 20.55 -56.93 2.07
N ASP A 124 19.40 -56.57 1.48
CA ASP A 124 18.64 -57.47 0.59
C ASP A 124 17.18 -57.01 0.32
N ILE A 125 16.89 -56.90 -0.99
CA ILE A 125 15.74 -57.49 -1.70
C ILE A 125 14.31 -56.90 -1.47
N ASN A 126 13.88 -56.16 -2.50
CA ASN A 126 12.62 -56.32 -3.26
C ASN A 126 11.28 -56.46 -2.50
N ASP A 127 10.38 -55.48 -2.68
CA ASP A 127 9.03 -55.78 -3.20
C ASP A 127 8.35 -54.53 -3.80
N SER A 128 7.92 -54.63 -5.06
CA SER A 128 7.11 -53.61 -5.74
C SER A 128 5.66 -53.77 -5.32
N SER A 129 5.27 -53.13 -4.22
CA SER A 129 3.87 -52.97 -3.86
C SER A 129 3.29 -51.71 -4.51
N SER A 130 2.46 -51.91 -5.53
CA SER A 130 1.61 -50.89 -6.13
C SER A 130 0.64 -50.33 -5.09
N LEU A 131 0.97 -49.17 -4.53
CA LEU A 131 0.05 -48.40 -3.69
C LEU A 131 -1.13 -47.90 -4.54
N PRO A 132 -2.38 -48.01 -4.07
CA PRO A 132 -3.50 -47.37 -4.75
C PRO A 132 -3.27 -45.86 -4.76
N GLU A 133 -3.35 -45.27 -5.95
CA GLU A 133 -3.27 -43.83 -6.19
C GLU A 133 -4.23 -43.12 -5.22
N PRO A 134 -3.74 -42.25 -4.32
CA PRO A 134 -4.62 -41.54 -3.41
C PRO A 134 -5.56 -40.67 -4.24
N GLU A 135 -6.86 -40.95 -4.18
CA GLU A 135 -7.88 -40.11 -4.80
C GLU A 135 -7.67 -38.68 -4.29
N LEU A 136 -7.18 -37.82 -5.18
CA LEU A 136 -6.95 -36.41 -4.87
C LEU A 136 -8.27 -35.81 -4.38
N PRO A 137 -8.30 -35.19 -3.19
CA PRO A 137 -9.50 -34.52 -2.73
C PRO A 137 -9.93 -33.49 -3.79
N PRO A 138 -11.25 -33.32 -4.01
CA PRO A 138 -11.73 -32.36 -5.00
C PRO A 138 -11.12 -30.99 -4.72
N PRO A 139 -10.67 -30.26 -5.75
CA PRO A 139 -10.02 -28.97 -5.57
C PRO A 139 -10.94 -28.07 -4.76
N ILE A 140 -10.50 -27.78 -3.53
CA ILE A 140 -11.15 -26.81 -2.65
C ILE A 140 -11.23 -25.51 -3.47
N PRO A 141 -12.38 -24.83 -3.57
CA PRO A 141 -12.48 -23.59 -4.33
C PRO A 141 -11.64 -22.50 -3.66
N ILE A 142 -10.40 -22.33 -4.13
CA ILE A 142 -9.40 -21.33 -3.67
C ILE A 142 -9.88 -19.88 -3.92
N VAL A 143 -10.97 -19.68 -4.66
CA VAL A 143 -11.34 -18.39 -5.25
C VAL A 143 -11.85 -17.33 -4.24
N ALA A 144 -12.37 -17.73 -3.08
CA ALA A 144 -12.91 -16.77 -2.09
C ALA A 144 -11.83 -16.14 -1.18
N GLY A 145 -10.71 -16.82 -0.97
CA GLY A 145 -9.64 -16.37 -0.07
C GLY A 145 -8.89 -15.14 -0.62
N ASP A 146 -8.67 -15.11 -1.93
CA ASP A 146 -7.85 -14.09 -2.58
C ASP A 146 -8.48 -12.69 -2.49
N ARG A 147 -9.80 -12.56 -2.72
CA ARG A 147 -10.50 -11.27 -2.64
C ARG A 147 -10.46 -10.65 -1.25
N ALA A 148 -10.79 -11.42 -0.22
CA ALA A 148 -10.81 -10.92 1.15
C ALA A 148 -9.39 -10.53 1.63
N MET A 149 -8.39 -11.30 1.21
CA MET A 149 -6.99 -11.04 1.51
C MET A 149 -6.47 -9.78 0.81
N CYS A 150 -6.66 -9.67 -0.51
CA CYS A 150 -6.30 -8.50 -1.30
C CYS A 150 -6.94 -7.21 -0.76
N THR A 151 -8.23 -7.26 -0.43
CA THR A 151 -8.94 -6.09 0.14
C THR A 151 -8.45 -5.70 1.52
N ARG A 152 -8.20 -6.67 2.42
CA ARG A 152 -7.61 -6.39 3.74
C ARG A 152 -6.23 -5.79 3.63
N ARG A 153 -5.39 -6.28 2.72
CA ARG A 153 -4.04 -5.76 2.46
C ARG A 153 -4.09 -4.32 1.96
N LEU A 154 -4.93 -4.03 0.97
CA LEU A 154 -5.15 -2.67 0.48
C LEU A 154 -5.52 -1.72 1.63
N VAL A 155 -6.49 -2.11 2.46
CA VAL A 155 -6.93 -1.30 3.60
C VAL A 155 -5.81 -1.11 4.62
N ALA A 156 -5.05 -2.16 4.93
CA ALA A 156 -3.91 -2.07 5.83
C ALA A 156 -2.84 -1.11 5.29
N HIS A 157 -2.58 -1.14 3.99
CA HIS A 157 -1.62 -0.24 3.35
C HIS A 157 -2.09 1.22 3.37
N LEU A 158 -3.35 1.47 3.02
CA LEU A 158 -3.93 2.83 3.09
C LEU A 158 -3.94 3.39 4.52
N ARG A 159 -3.86 2.55 5.56
CA ARG A 159 -3.77 3.03 6.96
C ARG A 159 -2.37 3.43 7.37
N GLN A 160 -1.35 2.96 6.66
CA GLN A 160 0.02 3.31 6.96
C GLN A 160 0.31 4.76 6.53
N PRO A 161 1.17 5.47 7.27
CA PRO A 161 1.72 6.72 6.79
C PRO A 161 2.45 6.49 5.47
N PHE A 162 2.22 7.34 4.47
CA PHE A 162 2.86 7.23 3.16
C PHE A 162 3.53 8.54 2.73
N GLY A 163 4.53 8.39 1.87
CA GLY A 163 5.19 9.52 1.20
C GLY A 163 4.31 10.09 0.09
N ALA A 164 3.94 11.36 0.21
CA ALA A 164 3.13 12.06 -0.76
C ALA A 164 3.96 13.02 -1.63
N LEU A 165 3.50 13.22 -2.86
CA LEU A 165 4.03 14.22 -3.78
C LEU A 165 3.10 15.44 -3.80
N LEU A 166 3.68 16.64 -3.84
CA LEU A 166 2.92 17.87 -4.03
C LEU A 166 3.08 18.35 -5.47
N LEU A 167 1.99 18.32 -6.23
CA LEU A 167 1.96 18.67 -7.64
C LEU A 167 1.13 19.92 -7.92
N THR A 168 1.55 20.71 -8.92
CA THR A 168 0.76 21.80 -9.49
C THR A 168 0.59 21.57 -11.00
N PRO A 169 -0.60 21.85 -11.58
CA PRO A 169 -0.73 21.91 -13.03
C PRO A 169 0.20 22.98 -13.62
N THR A 170 0.83 22.68 -14.75
CA THR A 170 1.77 23.60 -15.42
C THR A 170 1.11 24.54 -16.43
N GLY A 171 -0.16 24.30 -16.76
CA GLY A 171 -0.94 25.12 -17.68
C GLY A 171 -0.58 24.96 -19.17
N ARG A 172 0.48 24.22 -19.51
CA ARG A 172 0.85 23.93 -20.91
C ARG A 172 -0.11 22.92 -21.55
N ARG A 173 -0.53 21.94 -20.77
CA ARG A 173 -1.57 20.95 -21.10
C ARG A 173 -2.36 20.66 -19.83
N ALA A 174 -3.61 20.20 -19.99
CA ALA A 174 -4.47 19.84 -18.87
C ALA A 174 -3.91 18.68 -18.03
N THR A 175 -3.01 17.89 -18.61
CA THR A 175 -2.45 16.68 -18.01
C THR A 175 -1.03 16.85 -17.47
N ASP A 176 -0.37 17.99 -17.70
CA ASP A 176 1.05 18.18 -17.35
C ASP A 176 1.20 18.74 -15.93
N TYR A 177 1.82 17.96 -15.04
CA TYR A 177 2.05 18.33 -13.65
C TYR A 177 3.53 18.59 -13.33
N LYS A 178 3.78 19.54 -12.42
CA LYS A 178 5.11 19.82 -11.87
C LYS A 178 5.14 19.57 -10.38
N ARG A 179 6.19 18.89 -9.91
CA ARG A 179 6.47 18.73 -8.48
C ARG A 179 6.94 20.07 -7.89
N VAL A 180 6.28 20.49 -6.82
CA VAL A 180 6.54 21.78 -6.14
C VAL A 180 7.50 21.63 -4.98
N ALA A 181 7.51 20.46 -4.33
CA ALA A 181 8.33 20.13 -3.17
C ALA A 181 9.19 18.90 -3.50
N ALA A 182 10.21 19.09 -4.34
CA ALA A 182 11.07 18.00 -4.80
C ALA A 182 11.95 17.43 -3.66
N ASP A 183 12.33 18.30 -2.75
CA ASP A 183 13.25 18.07 -1.63
C ASP A 183 12.54 17.85 -0.29
N SER A 184 11.23 18.14 -0.20
CA SER A 184 10.46 17.88 1.02
C SER A 184 9.92 16.45 1.05
N LEU A 185 10.16 15.76 2.17
CA LEU A 185 9.41 14.56 2.53
C LEU A 185 8.06 14.99 3.12
N ILE A 186 6.97 14.65 2.43
CA ILE A 186 5.61 14.90 2.93
C ILE A 186 5.07 13.54 3.35
N VAL A 187 4.84 13.35 4.65
CA VAL A 187 4.24 12.13 5.19
C VAL A 187 2.81 12.43 5.59
N VAL A 188 1.87 11.63 5.09
CA VAL A 188 0.45 11.75 5.42
C VAL A 188 -0.15 10.41 5.78
N ARG A 189 -1.28 10.43 6.48
CA ARG A 189 -2.03 9.24 6.88
C ARG A 189 -3.51 9.48 6.64
N PHE A 190 -4.21 8.48 6.11
CA PHE A 190 -5.66 8.52 6.00
C PHE A 190 -6.31 8.56 7.39
N GLN A 191 -7.44 9.25 7.54
CA GLN A 191 -8.21 9.14 8.78
C GLN A 191 -8.91 7.79 8.85
N ASP A 192 -9.04 7.24 10.06
CA ASP A 192 -9.71 5.96 10.30
C ASP A 192 -11.21 5.95 9.92
N SER A 193 -11.82 7.13 9.86
CA SER A 193 -13.24 7.33 9.56
C SER A 193 -13.55 7.59 8.09
N VAL A 194 -12.55 7.62 7.21
CA VAL A 194 -12.77 8.00 5.81
C VAL A 194 -13.39 6.83 5.03
N PRO A 195 -14.54 7.03 4.38
CA PRO A 195 -15.13 6.00 3.55
C PRO A 195 -14.25 5.77 2.32
N LEU A 196 -13.98 4.50 2.00
CA LEU A 196 -13.17 4.12 0.84
C LEU A 196 -13.79 4.58 -0.49
N ASP A 197 -15.10 4.84 -0.52
CA ASP A 197 -15.79 5.40 -1.68
C ASP A 197 -15.26 6.79 -2.04
N ASP A 198 -14.90 7.61 -1.05
CA ASP A 198 -14.31 8.93 -1.31
C ASP A 198 -12.93 8.77 -1.98
N ILE A 199 -12.15 7.76 -1.57
CA ILE A 199 -10.81 7.49 -2.12
C ILE A 199 -10.90 7.06 -3.59
N LEU A 200 -11.91 6.25 -3.95
CA LEU A 200 -12.18 5.82 -5.32
C LEU A 200 -12.30 7.01 -6.29
N ASP A 201 -13.00 8.06 -5.85
CA ASP A 201 -13.20 9.28 -6.64
C ASP A 201 -11.92 10.08 -6.84
N HIS A 202 -10.82 9.76 -6.16
CA HIS A 202 -9.52 10.41 -6.27
C HIS A 202 -8.48 9.62 -7.08
N VAL A 203 -8.82 8.42 -7.56
CA VAL A 203 -7.91 7.59 -8.36
C VAL A 203 -7.74 8.18 -9.77
N ARG A 204 -6.50 8.45 -10.18
CA ARG A 204 -6.15 9.17 -11.42
C ARG A 204 -4.85 8.65 -12.05
N VAL A 205 -4.68 8.97 -13.33
CA VAL A 205 -3.41 8.87 -14.05
C VAL A 205 -3.00 10.28 -14.46
N LEU A 206 -1.80 10.71 -14.08
CA LEU A 206 -1.24 12.04 -14.36
C LEU A 206 -0.03 11.90 -15.29
N ASP A 207 0.22 12.87 -16.17
CA ASP A 207 1.34 12.87 -17.15
C ASP A 207 2.26 14.11 -17.08
#